data_AF-A0A9E3ES23-F1
#
_entry.id   AF-A0A9E3ES23-F1
#
_cell.length_a   1.000
_cell.length_b   1.000
_cell.length_c   1.000
_cell.angle_alpha   90.00
_cell.angle_beta   90.00
_cell.angle_gamma   90.00
#
_symmetry.space_group_name_H-M   'P 1'
#
loop_
_entity.id
_entity.type
_entity.pdbx_description
1 polymer ?
#
loop_
_entity_poly.entity_id
_entity_poly.type
_entity_poly.pdbx_seq_one_letter_code
_entity_poly.pdbx_strand_id
1 'polypeptide(L)'
;RAQYTYCQGVVLGLETELAARTRDDRHAPRVHRLVAAVDEQMAPAGVLRGTGGGDGGLFGGVTARYLALVATTLPGESAADAAARETAREIVLSSAQSAWNNRQSVQGLPVFGPFWDRTAELPTAGGEQAEFVAGAVTGSEIAERDLSVQLSGWMLMEAAHVVTANERTSHE
;
A
#
# COMPACT_ATOMS: atom_id res chain seq x y z
N ARG A 1 17.61 5.42 11.24
CA ARG A 1 17.05 4.06 11.45
C ARG A 1 16.14 3.74 10.26
N ALA A 2 16.13 2.51 9.76
CA ALA A 2 15.26 2.14 8.64
C ALA A 2 13.78 2.34 9.02
N GLN A 3 12.98 2.87 8.10
CA GLN A 3 11.53 3.03 8.24
C GLN A 3 10.86 2.17 7.17
N TYR A 4 9.99 1.26 7.61
CA TYR A 4 9.27 0.37 6.70
C TYR A 4 7.79 0.75 6.66
N THR A 5 7.23 0.74 5.44
CA THR A 5 5.85 1.15 5.17
C THR A 5 4.86 0.23 5.88
N TYR A 6 5.09 -1.08 5.87
CA TYR A 6 4.15 -2.04 6.46
C TYR A 6 3.95 -1.83 7.97
N CYS A 7 4.99 -1.43 8.71
CA CYS A 7 4.88 -1.12 10.13
C CYS A 7 3.89 0.02 10.38
N GLN A 8 3.86 1.03 9.51
CA GLN A 8 2.89 2.12 9.62
C GLN A 8 1.50 1.66 9.20
N GLY A 9 1.43 0.85 8.14
CA GLY A 9 0.17 0.24 7.68
C GLY A 9 -0.55 -0.53 8.78
N VAL A 10 0.13 -1.44 9.48
CA VAL A 10 -0.52 -2.22 10.55
C VAL A 10 -0.97 -1.36 11.73
N VAL A 11 -0.25 -0.27 12.04
CA VAL A 11 -0.66 0.69 13.08
C VAL A 11 -1.87 1.49 12.63
N LEU A 12 -1.92 1.94 11.36
CA LEU A 12 -3.12 2.56 10.78
C LEU A 12 -4.33 1.64 10.91
N GLY A 13 -4.16 0.36 10.58
CA GLY A 13 -5.21 -0.65 10.71
C GLY A 13 -5.73 -0.78 12.13
N LEU A 14 -4.82 -0.94 13.10
CA LEU A 14 -5.17 -1.05 14.51
C LEU A 14 -5.91 0.19 15.03
N GLU A 15 -5.36 1.39 14.81
CA GLU A 15 -5.93 2.63 15.31
C GLU A 15 -7.28 2.95 14.64
N THR A 16 -7.45 2.60 13.35
CA THR A 16 -8.74 2.76 12.65
C THR A 16 -9.81 1.84 13.22
N GLU A 17 -9.49 0.56 13.45
CA GLU A 17 -10.43 -0.40 14.04
C GLU A 17 -10.81 -0.01 15.48
N LEU A 18 -9.85 0.47 16.27
CA LEU A 18 -10.13 0.98 17.61
C LEU A 18 -11.00 2.24 17.57
N ALA A 19 -10.74 3.17 16.64
CA ALA A 19 -11.60 4.34 16.46
C ALA A 19 -13.03 3.94 16.06
N ALA A 20 -13.20 2.95 15.17
CA ALA A 20 -14.50 2.51 14.69
C ALA A 20 -15.31 1.69 15.71
N ARG A 21 -14.65 0.95 16.61
CA ARG A 21 -15.31 -0.04 17.48
C ARG A 21 -15.32 0.32 18.95
N THR A 22 -14.62 1.37 19.35
CA THR A 22 -14.57 1.83 20.74
C THR A 22 -15.11 3.25 20.86
N ARG A 23 -15.29 3.73 22.09
CA ARG A 23 -15.68 5.12 22.38
C ARG A 23 -14.48 5.96 22.84
N ASP A 24 -13.27 5.56 22.47
CA ASP A 24 -12.05 6.24 22.86
C ASP A 24 -11.59 7.20 21.75
N ASP A 25 -11.87 8.48 21.96
CA ASP A 25 -11.63 9.56 20.99
C ASP A 25 -10.14 9.80 20.69
N ARG A 26 -9.22 9.11 21.37
CA ARG A 26 -7.77 9.27 21.15
C ARG A 26 -7.29 8.62 19.84
N HIS A 27 -8.05 7.67 19.30
CA HIS A 27 -7.62 6.85 18.16
C HIS A 27 -7.69 7.60 16.83
N ALA A 28 -8.79 8.30 16.52
CA ALA A 28 -8.91 9.05 15.27
C ALA A 28 -7.79 10.11 15.09
N PRO A 29 -7.47 10.95 16.09
CA PRO A 29 -6.33 11.88 15.99
C PRO A 29 -4.97 11.21 15.73
N ARG A 30 -4.77 9.96 16.16
CA ARG A 30 -3.55 9.19 15.87
C ARG A 30 -3.52 8.74 14.42
N VAL A 31 -4.66 8.27 13.88
CA VAL A 31 -4.81 7.97 12.46
C VAL A 31 -4.48 9.20 11.62
N HIS A 32 -5.05 10.37 11.96
CA HIS A 32 -4.80 11.62 11.20
C HIS A 32 -3.32 11.94 11.08
N ARG A 33 -2.60 11.93 12.23
CA ARG A 33 -1.16 12.21 12.24
C ARG A 33 -0.36 11.17 11.46
N LEU A 34 -0.74 9.89 11.54
CA LEU A 34 -0.02 8.83 10.87
C LEU A 34 -0.27 8.82 9.36
N VAL A 35 -1.49 9.11 8.89
CA VAL A 35 -1.79 9.30 7.47
C VAL A 35 -0.95 10.44 6.90
N ALA A 36 -0.94 11.60 7.56
CA ALA A 36 -0.13 12.74 7.14
C ALA A 36 1.37 12.40 7.10
N ALA A 37 1.88 11.64 8.07
CA ALA A 37 3.27 11.20 8.07
C ALA A 37 3.58 10.18 6.95
N VAL A 38 2.64 9.28 6.63
CA VAL A 38 2.78 8.34 5.50
C VAL A 38 2.81 9.11 4.19
N ASP A 39 1.91 10.07 4.00
CA ASP A 39 1.89 10.94 2.81
C ASP A 39 3.25 11.62 2.60
N GLU A 40 3.72 12.36 3.61
CA GLU A 40 4.94 13.14 3.53
C GLU A 40 6.22 12.29 3.39
N GLN A 41 6.32 11.20 4.16
CA GLN A 41 7.59 10.46 4.32
C GLN A 41 7.68 9.21 3.44
N MET A 42 6.53 8.63 3.07
CA MET A 42 6.45 7.34 2.40
C MET A 42 5.75 7.40 1.04
N ALA A 43 5.03 8.48 0.74
CA ALA A 43 4.44 8.74 -0.57
C ALA A 43 4.66 10.20 -1.06
N PRO A 44 5.89 10.77 -1.00
CA PRO A 44 6.11 12.19 -1.28
C PRO A 44 5.81 12.64 -2.72
N ALA A 45 5.67 11.68 -3.65
CA ALA A 45 5.23 11.92 -5.03
C ALA A 45 3.79 11.44 -5.26
N GLY A 46 3.02 11.26 -4.19
CA GLY A 46 1.70 10.62 -4.19
C GLY A 46 1.76 9.10 -4.34
N VAL A 47 2.91 8.48 -4.60
CA VAL A 47 3.04 7.03 -4.79
C VAL A 47 3.83 6.41 -3.65
N LEU A 48 3.31 5.33 -3.07
CA LEU A 48 4.01 4.59 -2.01
C LEU A 48 5.38 4.10 -2.50
N ARG A 49 6.41 4.38 -1.70
CA ARG A 49 7.79 3.95 -1.97
C ARG A 49 7.91 2.42 -1.92
N GLY A 50 8.51 1.87 -2.97
CA GLY A 50 8.91 0.48 -3.04
C GLY A 50 10.13 0.15 -2.17
N THR A 51 10.27 -1.12 -1.80
CA THR A 51 11.36 -1.61 -0.92
C THR A 51 12.15 -2.78 -1.51
N GLY A 52 12.08 -3.00 -2.82
CA GLY A 52 12.77 -4.09 -3.51
C GLY A 52 12.04 -5.43 -3.42
N GLY A 53 12.75 -6.53 -3.66
CA GLY A 53 12.22 -7.90 -3.61
C GLY A 53 12.23 -8.52 -2.20
N GLY A 54 12.11 -9.84 -2.13
CA GLY A 54 12.13 -10.62 -0.89
C GLY A 54 10.98 -10.22 0.02
N ASP A 55 11.19 -10.16 1.33
CA ASP A 55 10.14 -9.70 2.26
C ASP A 55 9.68 -8.27 1.97
N GLY A 56 10.62 -7.43 1.51
CA GLY A 56 10.37 -6.04 1.16
C GLY A 56 9.34 -5.87 0.06
N GLY A 57 9.18 -6.85 -0.83
CA GLY A 57 8.19 -6.78 -1.91
C GLY A 57 6.76 -6.58 -1.41
N LEU A 58 6.41 -7.15 -0.25
CA LEU A 58 5.04 -7.16 0.28
C LEU A 58 4.67 -5.87 1.03
N PHE A 59 5.65 -5.04 1.40
CA PHE A 59 5.41 -3.97 2.37
C PHE A 59 4.42 -2.91 1.86
N GLY A 60 4.56 -2.50 0.59
CA GLY A 60 3.66 -1.53 -0.04
C GLY A 60 2.20 -2.00 -0.05
N GLY A 61 1.94 -3.26 -0.40
CA GLY A 61 0.61 -3.85 -0.42
C GLY A 61 -0.05 -3.89 0.95
N VAL A 62 0.71 -4.21 2.00
CA VAL A 62 0.21 -4.16 3.39
C VAL A 62 -0.20 -2.73 3.78
N THR A 63 0.61 -1.74 3.43
CA THR A 63 0.26 -0.33 3.69
C THR A 63 -0.96 0.12 2.91
N ALA A 64 -1.03 -0.20 1.61
CA ALA A 64 -2.18 0.14 0.77
C ALA A 64 -3.49 -0.45 1.31
N ARG A 65 -3.47 -1.71 1.79
CA ARG A 65 -4.63 -2.35 2.43
C ARG A 65 -5.18 -1.54 3.59
N TYR A 66 -4.31 -1.05 4.47
CA TYR A 66 -4.75 -0.33 5.66
C TYR A 66 -5.05 1.16 5.40
N LEU A 67 -4.44 1.76 4.37
CA LEU A 67 -4.88 3.07 3.87
C LEU A 67 -6.31 2.98 3.29
N ALA A 68 -6.62 1.91 2.55
CA ALA A 68 -7.99 1.68 2.10
C ALA A 68 -8.97 1.52 3.28
N LEU A 69 -8.57 0.80 4.34
CA LEU A 69 -9.37 0.69 5.55
C LEU A 69 -9.61 2.06 6.22
N VAL A 70 -8.60 2.91 6.29
CA VAL A 70 -8.76 4.29 6.79
C VAL A 70 -9.80 5.02 5.95
N ALA A 71 -9.63 5.01 4.62
CA ALA A 71 -10.51 5.72 3.70
C ALA A 71 -11.98 5.29 3.80
N THR A 72 -12.25 4.02 4.08
CA THR A 72 -13.63 3.49 4.11
C THR A 72 -14.25 3.40 5.49
N THR A 73 -13.45 3.34 6.57
CA THR A 73 -13.93 2.90 7.88
C THR A 73 -13.63 3.87 9.01
N LEU A 74 -12.71 4.83 8.83
CA LEU A 74 -12.43 5.84 9.87
C LEU A 74 -13.72 6.66 10.15
N PRO A 75 -14.28 6.61 11.37
CA PRO A 75 -15.52 7.31 11.69
C PRO A 75 -15.28 8.81 11.86
N GLY A 76 -16.37 9.58 11.89
CA GLY A 76 -16.35 11.00 12.22
C GLY A 76 -16.53 11.90 11.01
N GLU A 77 -17.08 13.09 11.27
CA GLU A 77 -17.47 14.09 10.27
C GLU A 77 -16.69 15.40 10.44
N SER A 78 -15.66 15.42 11.28
CA SER A 78 -14.81 16.60 11.39
C SER A 78 -14.01 16.78 10.10
N ALA A 79 -13.56 18.01 9.84
CA ALA A 79 -12.69 18.30 8.70
C ALA A 79 -11.39 17.46 8.72
N ALA A 80 -10.91 17.09 9.92
CA ALA A 80 -9.73 16.26 10.05
C ALA A 80 -9.99 14.79 9.70
N ASP A 81 -11.17 14.26 10.05
CA ASP A 81 -11.58 12.90 9.69
C ASP A 81 -11.72 12.78 8.16
N ALA A 82 -12.41 13.76 7.55
CA ALA A 82 -12.59 13.83 6.11
C ALA A 82 -11.26 13.96 5.36
N ALA A 83 -10.36 14.82 5.84
CA ALA A 83 -9.03 14.97 5.24
C ALA A 83 -8.21 13.68 5.33
N ALA A 84 -8.23 12.98 6.48
CA ALA A 84 -7.50 11.73 6.63
C ALA A 84 -8.04 10.62 5.71
N ARG A 85 -9.36 10.52 5.54
CA ARG A 85 -9.97 9.58 4.58
C ARG A 85 -9.57 9.91 3.15
N GLU A 86 -9.63 11.19 2.77
CA GLU A 86 -9.32 11.61 1.41
C GLU A 86 -7.83 11.43 1.07
N THR A 87 -6.92 11.86 1.95
CA THR A 87 -5.48 11.64 1.73
C THR A 87 -5.15 10.15 1.61
N ALA A 88 -5.74 9.30 2.46
CA ALA A 88 -5.52 7.85 2.37
C ALA A 88 -6.04 7.27 1.04
N ARG A 89 -7.21 7.73 0.58
CA ARG A 89 -7.79 7.35 -0.71
C ARG A 89 -6.91 7.81 -1.87
N GLU A 90 -6.49 9.07 -1.88
CA GLU A 90 -5.64 9.64 -2.93
C GLU A 90 -4.36 8.82 -3.09
N ILE A 91 -3.63 8.54 -2.00
CA ILE A 91 -2.40 7.74 -2.02
C ILE A 91 -2.63 6.36 -2.63
N VAL A 92 -3.73 5.68 -2.29
CA VAL A 92 -4.06 4.36 -2.83
C VAL A 92 -4.32 4.45 -4.34
N LEU A 93 -5.14 5.41 -4.78
CA LEU A 93 -5.52 5.56 -6.18
C LEU A 93 -4.37 6.01 -7.07
N SER A 94 -3.57 6.99 -6.64
CA SER A 94 -2.37 7.44 -7.36
C SER A 94 -1.34 6.32 -7.46
N SER A 95 -1.11 5.59 -6.36
CA SER A 95 -0.20 4.43 -6.36
C SER A 95 -0.69 3.36 -7.31
N ALA A 96 -1.98 3.03 -7.30
CA ALA A 96 -2.56 2.02 -8.17
C ALA A 96 -2.46 2.42 -9.64
N GLN A 97 -2.79 3.68 -9.96
CA GLN A 97 -2.68 4.20 -11.31
C GLN A 97 -1.22 4.16 -11.81
N SER A 98 -0.27 4.54 -10.96
CA SER A 98 1.16 4.50 -11.28
C SER A 98 1.66 3.06 -11.49
N ALA A 99 1.32 2.16 -10.57
CA ALA A 99 1.65 0.74 -10.66
C ALA A 99 1.07 0.12 -11.93
N TRP A 100 -0.18 0.47 -12.27
CA TRP A 100 -0.82 0.00 -13.48
C TRP A 100 -0.12 0.51 -14.74
N ASN A 101 0.20 1.81 -14.81
CA ASN A 101 0.89 2.39 -15.97
C ASN A 101 2.28 1.82 -16.19
N ASN A 102 2.96 1.44 -15.10
CA ASN A 102 4.32 0.91 -15.13
C ASN A 102 4.39 -0.63 -15.14
N ARG A 103 3.26 -1.34 -15.08
CA ARG A 103 3.25 -2.80 -15.14
C ARG A 103 3.77 -3.31 -16.47
N GLN A 104 4.35 -4.50 -16.46
CA GLN A 104 4.58 -5.28 -17.68
C GLN A 104 3.39 -6.20 -17.96
N SER A 105 3.38 -6.79 -19.16
CA SER A 105 2.41 -7.83 -19.50
C SER A 105 3.10 -9.09 -20.01
N VAL A 106 2.73 -10.22 -19.43
CA VAL A 106 3.16 -11.56 -19.86
C VAL A 106 1.90 -12.37 -20.16
N GLN A 107 1.77 -12.85 -21.40
CA GLN A 107 0.60 -13.61 -21.85
C GLN A 107 -0.75 -12.90 -21.56
N GLY A 108 -0.77 -11.56 -21.62
CA GLY A 108 -1.97 -10.76 -21.35
C GLY A 108 -2.27 -10.52 -19.87
N LEU A 109 -1.49 -11.08 -18.95
CA LEU A 109 -1.62 -10.86 -17.51
C LEU A 109 -0.64 -9.78 -17.03
N PRO A 110 -1.00 -8.97 -16.01
CA PRO A 110 -0.13 -7.93 -15.48
C PRO A 110 0.99 -8.54 -14.63
N VAL A 111 2.18 -7.96 -14.75
CA VAL A 111 3.33 -8.21 -13.86
C VAL A 111 3.71 -6.88 -13.23
N PHE A 112 3.65 -6.82 -11.90
CA PHE A 112 3.94 -5.60 -11.15
C PHE A 112 5.38 -5.56 -10.65
N GLY A 113 5.93 -4.36 -10.57
CA GLY A 113 7.28 -4.10 -10.06
C GLY A 113 7.30 -3.89 -8.54
N PRO A 114 8.48 -4.03 -7.91
CA PRO A 114 8.69 -3.69 -6.48
C PRO A 114 8.65 -2.17 -6.24
N PHE A 115 8.77 -1.37 -7.30
CA PHE A 115 8.65 0.08 -7.31
C PHE A 115 7.56 0.46 -8.32
N TRP A 116 6.57 1.23 -7.87
CA TRP A 116 5.40 1.57 -8.70
C TRP A 116 5.57 2.86 -9.51
N ASP A 117 6.69 3.57 -9.32
CA ASP A 117 7.05 4.82 -9.98
C ASP A 117 7.87 4.65 -11.26
N ARG A 118 8.19 3.41 -11.64
CA ARG A 118 9.01 3.09 -12.80
C ARG A 118 8.55 1.78 -13.43
N THR A 119 8.81 1.62 -14.73
CA THR A 119 8.47 0.42 -15.48
C THR A 119 9.02 -0.84 -14.81
N ALA A 120 8.16 -1.84 -14.60
CA ALA A 120 8.55 -3.15 -14.09
C ALA A 120 9.47 -3.88 -15.08
N GLU A 121 10.35 -4.72 -14.55
CA GLU A 121 11.22 -5.58 -15.33
C GLU A 121 10.55 -6.93 -15.62
N LEU A 122 10.74 -7.47 -16.83
CA LEU A 122 10.24 -8.79 -17.17
C LEU A 122 11.17 -9.86 -16.57
N PRO A 123 10.64 -10.77 -15.73
CA PRO A 123 11.41 -11.92 -15.26
C PRO A 123 12.04 -12.75 -16.38
N THR A 124 13.33 -13.06 -16.24
CA THR A 124 13.99 -14.08 -17.06
C THR A 124 14.11 -15.40 -16.29
N ALA A 125 14.40 -16.50 -16.98
CA ALA A 125 14.55 -17.82 -16.33
C ALA A 125 15.86 -17.94 -15.51
N GLY A 126 16.89 -17.20 -15.89
CA GLY A 126 18.20 -17.18 -15.22
C GLY A 126 18.29 -16.17 -14.07
N GLY A 127 19.47 -16.05 -13.48
CA GLY A 127 19.74 -15.16 -12.35
C GLY A 127 19.55 -15.79 -10.98
N GLU A 128 20.02 -15.09 -9.95
CA GLU A 128 19.88 -15.54 -8.56
C GLU A 128 18.42 -15.49 -8.10
N GLN A 129 17.98 -16.55 -7.44
CA GLN A 129 16.63 -16.66 -6.88
C GLN A 129 16.62 -16.14 -5.44
N ALA A 130 15.46 -15.75 -4.96
CA ALA A 130 15.27 -15.37 -3.56
C ALA A 130 15.73 -16.49 -2.61
N GLU A 131 16.47 -16.12 -1.57
CA GLU A 131 17.03 -17.04 -0.59
C GLU A 131 16.56 -16.69 0.82
N PHE A 132 16.34 -17.73 1.64
CA PHE A 132 16.03 -17.54 3.05
C PHE A 132 17.34 -17.49 3.86
N VAL A 133 17.63 -16.32 4.44
CA VAL A 133 18.86 -16.07 5.20
C VAL A 133 18.50 -15.43 6.54
N ALA A 134 18.93 -16.08 7.63
CA ALA A 134 18.83 -15.54 9.00
C ALA A 134 17.42 -15.05 9.41
N GLY A 135 16.36 -15.69 8.93
CA GLY A 135 14.97 -15.35 9.30
C GLY A 135 14.27 -14.38 8.36
N ALA A 136 14.94 -13.93 7.29
CA ALA A 136 14.38 -13.06 6.26
C ALA A 136 14.61 -13.64 4.86
N VAL A 137 13.78 -13.26 3.90
CA VAL A 137 13.97 -13.61 2.48
C VAL A 137 14.66 -12.45 1.77
N THR A 138 15.85 -12.69 1.21
CA THR A 138 16.50 -11.78 0.28
C THR A 138 15.83 -11.88 -1.09
N GLY A 139 15.68 -10.75 -1.78
CA GLY A 139 15.01 -10.74 -3.09
C GLY A 139 15.79 -11.46 -4.18
N SER A 140 15.06 -11.95 -5.18
CA SER A 140 15.68 -12.41 -6.43
C SER A 140 16.41 -11.25 -7.13
N GLU A 141 17.34 -11.58 -8.02
CA GLU A 141 18.03 -10.59 -8.87
C GLU A 141 17.01 -9.72 -9.65
N ILE A 142 15.98 -10.37 -10.19
CA ILE A 142 14.79 -9.70 -10.75
C ILE A 142 13.65 -9.84 -9.74
N ALA A 143 13.41 -8.79 -8.96
CA ALA A 143 12.45 -8.78 -7.86
C ALA A 143 11.01 -9.08 -8.30
N GLU A 144 10.63 -8.81 -9.55
CA GLU A 144 9.33 -9.15 -10.14
C GLU A 144 9.05 -10.67 -10.11
N ARG A 145 10.07 -11.51 -9.95
CA ARG A 145 9.92 -12.96 -9.72
C ARG A 145 9.37 -13.29 -8.34
N ASP A 146 9.56 -12.41 -7.37
CA ASP A 146 9.23 -12.68 -5.99
C ASP A 146 7.71 -12.59 -5.81
N LEU A 147 7.13 -13.64 -5.22
CA LEU A 147 5.69 -13.69 -4.96
C LEU A 147 5.23 -12.51 -4.09
N SER A 148 6.07 -12.05 -3.17
CA SER A 148 5.80 -10.87 -2.34
C SER A 148 5.56 -9.61 -3.17
N VAL A 149 6.35 -9.38 -4.23
CA VAL A 149 6.20 -8.24 -5.14
C VAL A 149 4.88 -8.35 -5.90
N GLN A 150 4.56 -9.53 -6.44
CA GLN A 150 3.32 -9.72 -7.17
C GLN A 150 2.08 -9.59 -6.27
N LEU A 151 2.11 -10.18 -5.08
CA LEU A 151 1.03 -10.03 -4.09
C LEU A 151 0.81 -8.57 -3.72
N SER A 152 1.88 -7.79 -3.55
CA SER A 152 1.82 -6.37 -3.24
C SER A 152 1.08 -5.57 -4.32
N GLY A 153 1.40 -5.79 -5.59
CA GLY A 153 0.71 -5.15 -6.72
C GLY A 153 -0.78 -5.51 -6.79
N TRP A 154 -1.13 -6.79 -6.59
CA TRP A 154 -2.53 -7.23 -6.56
C TRP A 154 -3.31 -6.68 -5.36
N MET A 155 -2.71 -6.69 -4.17
CA MET A 155 -3.32 -6.07 -2.98
C MET A 155 -3.62 -4.59 -3.19
N LEU A 156 -2.74 -3.87 -3.91
CA LEU A 156 -2.97 -2.48 -4.27
C LEU A 156 -4.15 -2.30 -5.24
N MET A 157 -4.30 -3.17 -6.24
CA MET A 157 -5.44 -3.10 -7.18
C MET A 157 -6.77 -3.34 -6.44
N GLU A 158 -6.80 -4.32 -5.52
CA GLU A 158 -7.98 -4.59 -4.69
C GLU A 158 -8.28 -3.42 -3.73
N ALA A 159 -7.24 -2.83 -3.12
CA ALA A 159 -7.39 -1.65 -2.29
C ALA A 159 -7.99 -0.46 -3.08
N ALA A 160 -7.51 -0.23 -4.30
CA ALA A 160 -8.05 0.79 -5.20
C ALA A 160 -9.52 0.52 -5.56
N HIS A 161 -9.86 -0.73 -5.86
CA HIS A 161 -11.24 -1.12 -6.13
C HIS A 161 -12.16 -0.81 -4.94
N VAL A 162 -11.74 -1.17 -3.72
CA VAL A 162 -12.52 -0.94 -2.49
C VAL A 162 -12.80 0.55 -2.28
N VAL A 163 -11.80 1.42 -2.40
CA VAL A 163 -11.99 2.85 -2.15
C VAL A 163 -12.83 3.53 -3.23
N THR A 164 -12.73 3.11 -4.50
CA THR A 164 -13.60 3.61 -5.59
C THR A 164 -15.03 3.11 -5.46
N ALA A 165 -15.24 1.85 -5.04
CA ALA A 165 -16.57 1.30 -4.86
C ALA A 165 -17.35 2.02 -3.74
N ASN A 166 -16.65 2.41 -2.67
CA ASN A 166 -17.24 3.11 -1.52
C ASN A 166 -17.75 4.53 -1.86
N GLU A 167 -17.15 5.20 -2.85
CA GLU A 167 -17.65 6.51 -3.30
C GLU A 167 -19.03 6.38 -3.94
N ARG A 168 -19.23 5.34 -4.77
CA ARG A 168 -20.51 5.13 -5.47
C ARG A 168 -21.66 4.90 -4.50
N THR A 169 -21.41 4.20 -3.39
CA THR A 169 -22.42 3.97 -2.35
C THR A 169 -22.72 5.18 -1.47
N SER A 170 -21.82 6.18 -1.43
CA SER A 170 -22.05 7.42 -0.67
C SER A 170 -22.86 8.47 -1.45
N HIS A 171 -23.05 8.26 -2.75
CA HIS A 171 -23.76 9.16 -3.67
C HIS A 171 -25.13 8.64 -4.14
N GLU A 172 -25.54 7.44 -3.70
CA GLU A 172 -26.87 6.86 -3.88
C GLU A 172 -27.74 7.06 -2.62
#